data_AF-A0A2C9VZD5-F1
#
_entry.id   AF-A0A2C9VZD5-F1
#
_cell.length_a   1.000
_cell.length_b   1.000
_cell.length_c   1.000
_cell.angle_alpha   90.00
_cell.angle_beta   90.00
_cell.angle_gamma   90.00
#
_symmetry.space_group_name_H-M   'P 1'
#
loop_
_entity.id
_entity.type
_entity.pdbx_description
1 polymer ?
#
loop_
_entity_poly.entity_id
_entity_poly.type
_entity_poly.pdbx_seq_one_letter_code
_entity_poly.pdbx_strand_id
1 'polypeptide(L)'
;MLISKENNQCTVFFEREKAGVFDDGFSGVPVFQSRSLVLRSQNKSYRPVFFRKEDLDKSLMRASRQQRKLNPALRQGDIQVAVFEEIIKSMKESSTSMWDDVVFIPPGFDVSTDPAQL
;
A
#
# COMPACT_ATOMS: atom_id res chain seq x y z
N MET A 1 -1.24 -14.69 33.95
CA MET A 1 -2.28 -14.41 32.95
C MET A 1 -1.58 -13.92 31.69
N LEU A 2 -1.46 -14.80 30.70
CA LEU A 2 -0.85 -14.48 29.40
C LEU A 2 -1.83 -13.60 28.63
N ILE A 3 -1.43 -12.38 28.28
CA ILE A 3 -2.04 -11.67 27.14
C ILE A 3 -0.96 -11.64 26.08
N SER A 4 -1.03 -12.65 25.21
CA SER A 4 -0.29 -12.68 23.95
C SER A 4 -0.73 -11.45 23.15
N LYS A 5 0.16 -10.47 23.01
CA LYS A 5 0.04 -9.49 21.92
C LYS A 5 0.73 -10.13 20.72
N GLU A 6 -0.03 -10.85 19.91
CA GLU A 6 0.37 -11.14 18.53
C GLU A 6 0.42 -9.81 17.77
N ASN A 7 1.55 -9.12 17.90
CA ASN A 7 1.94 -8.03 17.04
C ASN A 7 2.49 -8.62 15.73
N ASN A 8 1.60 -9.13 14.89
CA ASN A 8 1.94 -9.59 13.53
C ASN A 8 1.75 -8.45 12.51
N GLN A 9 2.09 -7.21 12.88
CA GLN A 9 2.30 -6.18 11.86
C GLN A 9 3.64 -6.50 11.20
N CYS A 10 3.60 -6.89 9.92
CA CYS A 10 4.82 -6.92 9.14
C CYS A 10 5.42 -5.51 9.10
N THR A 11 6.54 -5.37 9.78
CA THR A 11 7.34 -4.16 9.99
C THR A 11 8.04 -3.72 8.70
N VAL A 12 7.29 -3.54 7.60
CA VAL A 12 7.86 -3.19 6.28
C VAL A 12 7.36 -1.83 5.80
N PHE A 13 6.44 -1.19 6.53
CA PHE A 13 5.85 0.08 6.13
C PHE A 13 6.40 1.22 6.99
N PHE A 14 7.29 2.02 6.40
CA PHE A 14 7.94 3.15 7.04
C PHE A 14 7.04 4.40 7.00
N GLU A 15 6.93 5.07 8.14
CA GLU A 15 6.38 6.42 8.28
C GLU A 15 7.53 7.34 8.74
N ARG A 16 8.39 7.78 7.81
CA ARG A 16 9.65 8.48 8.13
C ARG A 16 9.47 9.87 8.74
N GLU A 17 8.27 10.47 8.68
CA GLU A 17 8.03 11.81 9.22
C GLU A 17 8.32 11.90 10.74
N LYS A 18 8.33 10.76 11.46
CA LYS A 18 8.59 10.72 12.91
C LYS A 18 10.03 10.38 13.33
N ALA A 19 10.92 10.00 12.41
CA ALA A 19 12.19 9.41 12.83
C ALA A 19 13.35 10.41 13.03
N GLY A 20 13.25 11.66 12.56
CA GLY A 20 14.35 12.63 12.69
C GLY A 20 15.68 12.19 12.03
N VAL A 21 15.63 11.14 11.19
CA VAL A 21 16.79 10.61 10.48
C VAL A 21 16.84 11.28 9.11
N PHE A 22 17.67 12.31 9.01
CA PHE A 22 18.18 12.83 7.75
C PHE A 22 19.35 11.93 7.32
N ASP A 23 19.05 10.80 6.72
CA ASP A 23 20.06 9.94 6.09
C ASP A 23 19.86 9.95 4.56
N ASP A 24 20.97 10.21 3.87
CA ASP A 24 21.05 10.49 2.44
C ASP A 24 20.68 9.25 1.62
N GLY A 25 19.55 9.30 0.93
CA GLY A 25 19.19 8.33 -0.10
C GLY A 25 18.41 7.12 0.42
N PHE A 26 17.26 6.90 -0.19
CA PHE A 26 16.55 5.64 -0.08
C PHE A 26 17.41 4.54 -0.73
N SER A 27 18.00 3.63 0.07
CA SER A 27 18.75 2.48 -0.49
C SER A 27 17.78 1.39 -0.95
N GLY A 28 17.28 1.51 -2.18
CA GLY A 28 16.40 0.54 -2.82
C GLY A 28 15.35 1.18 -3.72
N VAL A 29 14.33 0.42 -4.13
CA VAL A 29 13.23 0.94 -4.95
C VAL A 29 12.06 1.32 -4.05
N PRO A 30 11.66 2.62 -3.99
CA PRO A 30 10.53 3.03 -3.17
C PRO A 30 9.22 2.54 -3.79
N VAL A 31 8.34 2.05 -2.93
CA VAL A 31 6.96 1.73 -3.29
C VAL A 31 5.99 2.38 -2.34
N PHE A 32 4.79 2.67 -2.85
CA PHE A 32 3.77 3.46 -2.20
C PHE A 32 2.49 2.65 -2.10
N GLN A 33 1.82 2.71 -0.95
CA GLN A 33 0.50 2.12 -0.76
C GLN A 33 -0.39 3.04 0.05
N SER A 34 -1.69 2.79 0.02
CA SER A 34 -2.66 3.43 0.93
C SER A 34 -3.43 2.38 1.71
N ARG A 35 -3.65 2.63 3.00
CA ARG A 35 -4.52 1.79 3.86
C ARG A 35 -5.99 1.85 3.45
N SER A 36 -6.38 2.90 2.71
CA SER A 36 -7.75 3.16 2.28
C SER A 36 -8.03 2.74 0.83
N LEU A 37 -7.06 2.15 0.13
CA LEU A 37 -7.21 1.73 -1.27
C LEU A 37 -7.17 0.22 -1.40
N VAL A 38 -8.22 -0.34 -2.01
CA VAL A 38 -8.33 -1.76 -2.34
C VAL A 38 -8.88 -1.86 -3.76
N LEU A 39 -8.27 -2.70 -4.58
CA LEU A 39 -8.79 -3.03 -5.91
C LEU A 39 -9.76 -4.18 -5.78
N ARG A 40 -10.88 -4.12 -6.48
CA ARG A 40 -11.85 -5.20 -6.56
C ARG A 40 -11.96 -5.66 -8.00
N SER A 41 -11.88 -6.96 -8.19
CA SER A 41 -12.14 -7.61 -9.46
C SER A 41 -12.92 -8.88 -9.18
N GLN A 42 -14.13 -8.99 -9.73
CA GLN A 42 -15.07 -10.05 -9.39
C GLN A 42 -15.24 -10.16 -7.86
N ASN A 43 -15.08 -11.37 -7.30
CA ASN A 43 -15.21 -11.64 -5.87
C ASN A 43 -13.86 -11.56 -5.11
N LYS A 44 -12.84 -10.94 -5.69
CA LYS A 44 -11.52 -10.79 -5.07
C LYS A 44 -11.18 -9.33 -4.80
N SER A 45 -10.56 -9.11 -3.66
CA SER A 45 -9.99 -7.83 -3.24
C SER A 45 -8.48 -7.94 -3.22
N TYR A 46 -7.80 -6.92 -3.74
CA TYR A 46 -6.35 -6.87 -3.84
C TYR A 46 -5.84 -5.57 -3.22
N ARG A 47 -4.69 -5.64 -2.53
CA ARG A 47 -3.97 -4.49 -2.00
C ARG A 47 -2.92 -4.03 -3.01
N PRO A 48 -3.13 -2.87 -3.67
CA PRO A 48 -2.20 -2.38 -4.66
C PRO A 48 -0.98 -1.72 -4.02
N VAL A 49 0.20 -2.02 -4.58
CA VAL A 49 1.48 -1.42 -4.24
C VAL A 49 2.04 -0.75 -5.49
N PHE A 50 2.23 0.58 -5.45
CA PHE A 50 2.60 1.39 -6.60
C PHE A 50 4.09 1.73 -6.59
N PHE A 51 4.76 1.67 -7.75
CA PHE A 51 6.13 2.16 -7.90
C PHE A 51 6.22 3.68 -8.09
N ARG A 52 5.11 4.35 -8.38
CA ARG A 52 5.04 5.80 -8.55
C ARG A 52 3.99 6.40 -7.62
N LYS A 53 4.38 7.42 -6.86
CA LYS A 53 3.47 8.13 -5.96
C LYS A 53 2.31 8.75 -6.73
N GLU A 54 2.57 9.27 -7.93
CA GLU A 54 1.57 9.93 -8.76
C GLU A 54 0.47 8.97 -9.21
N ASP A 55 0.80 7.68 -9.39
CA ASP A 55 -0.18 6.66 -9.79
C ASP A 55 -1.08 6.26 -8.60
N LEU A 56 -0.52 6.20 -7.38
CA LEU A 56 -1.30 6.05 -6.15
C LEU A 56 -2.23 7.26 -5.94
N ASP A 57 -1.72 8.48 -6.06
CA ASP A 57 -2.48 9.72 -5.84
C ASP A 57 -3.65 9.84 -6.84
N LYS A 58 -3.42 9.51 -8.12
CA LYS A 58 -4.49 9.45 -9.14
C LYS A 58 -5.55 8.43 -8.78
N SER A 59 -5.16 7.25 -8.32
CA SER A 59 -6.08 6.18 -7.92
C SER A 59 -6.94 6.60 -6.73
N LEU A 60 -6.33 7.20 -5.70
CA LEU A 60 -7.03 7.74 -4.53
C LEU A 60 -8.00 8.86 -4.89
N MET A 61 -7.58 9.79 -5.77
CA MET A 61 -8.44 10.86 -6.25
C MET A 61 -9.65 10.33 -7.02
N ARG A 62 -9.45 9.34 -7.91
CA ARG A 62 -10.54 8.71 -8.67
C ARG A 62 -11.51 7.99 -7.72
N ALA A 63 -11.01 7.17 -6.80
CA ALA A 63 -11.82 6.45 -5.83
C ALA A 63 -12.62 7.39 -4.92
N SER A 64 -12.00 8.46 -4.43
CA SER A 64 -12.65 9.52 -3.63
C SER A 64 -13.82 10.16 -4.37
N ARG A 65 -13.63 10.51 -5.65
CA ARG A 65 -14.69 11.08 -6.50
C ARG A 65 -15.83 10.08 -6.74
N GLN A 66 -15.51 8.83 -7.08
CA GLN A 66 -16.50 7.78 -7.31
C GLN A 66 -17.35 7.51 -6.05
N GLN A 67 -16.72 7.46 -4.88
CA GLN A 67 -17.40 7.19 -3.60
C GLN A 67 -18.03 8.44 -2.96
N ARG A 68 -17.84 9.63 -3.55
CA ARG A 68 -18.22 10.94 -2.96
C ARG A 68 -17.72 11.10 -1.52
N LYS A 69 -16.50 10.62 -1.26
CA LYS A 69 -15.83 10.68 0.05
C LYS A 69 -14.59 11.55 -0.01
N LEU A 70 -14.14 12.04 1.13
CA LEU A 70 -12.88 12.77 1.24
C LEU A 70 -11.71 11.92 0.73
N ASN A 71 -10.77 12.54 0.01
CA ASN A 71 -9.57 11.87 -0.48
C ASN A 71 -8.70 11.37 0.69
N PRO A 72 -8.46 10.05 0.82
CA PRO A 72 -7.64 9.50 1.89
C PRO A 72 -6.21 10.02 1.92
N ALA A 73 -5.66 10.46 0.78
CA ALA A 73 -4.33 11.08 0.71
C ALA A 73 -4.18 12.33 1.61
N LEU A 74 -5.29 12.95 2.01
CA LEU A 74 -5.30 14.11 2.92
C LEU A 74 -5.20 13.72 4.40
N ARG A 75 -5.32 12.43 4.72
CA ARG A 75 -5.23 11.90 6.08
C ARG A 75 -3.79 11.52 6.38
N GLN A 76 -3.26 12.02 7.50
CA GLN A 76 -1.92 11.65 7.95
C GLN A 76 -1.83 10.13 8.16
N GLY A 77 -0.74 9.53 7.65
CA GLY A 77 -0.46 8.09 7.79
C GLY A 77 -1.30 7.16 6.90
N ASP A 78 -2.14 7.69 6.02
CA ASP A 78 -2.88 6.86 5.06
C ASP A 78 -1.97 6.32 3.96
N ILE A 79 -1.10 7.17 3.43
CA ILE A 79 -0.05 6.80 2.48
C ILE A 79 1.16 6.31 3.26
N GLN A 80 1.66 5.14 2.87
CA GLN A 80 2.85 4.53 3.43
C GLN A 80 3.89 4.28 2.34
N VAL A 81 5.16 4.37 2.72
CA VAL A 81 6.30 4.10 1.85
C VAL A 81 7.06 2.88 2.37
N ALA A 82 7.50 2.02 1.47
CA ALA A 82 8.29 0.83 1.79
C ALA A 82 9.37 0.62 0.74
N VAL A 83 10.39 -0.19 1.08
CA VAL A 83 11.45 -0.61 0.15
C VAL A 83 10.98 -1.89 -0.53
N PHE A 84 10.95 -1.92 -1.86
CA PHE A 84 10.49 -3.07 -2.64
C PHE A 84 11.26 -4.35 -2.28
N GLU A 85 12.57 -4.25 -2.15
CA GLU A 85 13.46 -5.37 -1.82
C GLU A 85 13.13 -5.98 -0.45
N GLU A 86 12.76 -5.16 0.53
CA GLU A 86 12.33 -5.62 1.86
C GLU A 86 10.97 -6.34 1.79
N ILE A 87 10.05 -5.87 0.95
CA ILE A 87 8.77 -6.53 0.70
C ILE A 87 9.01 -7.91 0.08
N ILE A 88 9.83 -8.00 -0.98
CA ILE A 88 10.12 -9.26 -1.66
C ILE A 88 10.84 -10.24 -0.72
N LYS A 89 11.79 -9.76 0.09
CA LYS A 89 12.43 -10.56 1.13
C LYS A 89 11.40 -11.12 2.12
N SER A 90 10.50 -10.27 2.60
CA SER A 90 9.44 -10.66 3.53
C SER A 90 8.43 -11.63 2.91
N MET A 91 8.11 -11.47 1.62
CA MET A 91 7.30 -12.43 0.85
C MET A 91 7.97 -13.80 0.77
N LYS A 92 9.29 -13.83 0.52
CA LYS A 92 10.07 -15.07 0.44
C LYS A 92 10.18 -15.80 1.78
N GLU A 93 10.33 -15.06 2.86
CA GLU A 93 10.52 -15.60 4.22
C GLU A 93 9.18 -15.96 4.90
N SER A 94 8.07 -15.40 4.43
CA SER A 94 6.73 -15.67 4.96
C SER A 94 6.16 -16.99 4.45
N SER A 95 5.62 -17.80 5.36
CA SER A 95 4.77 -18.95 5.05
C SER A 95 3.27 -18.67 5.21
N THR A 96 2.91 -17.42 5.53
CA THR A 96 1.52 -16.99 5.74
C THR A 96 0.90 -16.48 4.43
N SER A 97 -0.44 -16.56 4.32
CA SER A 97 -1.23 -16.03 3.20
C SER A 97 -1.32 -14.50 3.17
N MET A 98 -0.56 -13.80 4.02
CA MET A 98 -0.60 -12.34 4.15
C MET A 98 -0.15 -11.61 2.87
N TRP A 99 0.48 -12.30 1.90
CA TRP A 99 0.93 -11.69 0.65
C TRP A 99 0.07 -12.05 -0.57
N ASP A 100 -0.92 -12.94 -0.41
CA ASP A 100 -1.71 -13.53 -1.51
C ASP A 100 -2.56 -12.50 -2.27
N ASP A 101 -2.91 -11.41 -1.61
CA ASP A 101 -3.74 -10.33 -2.15
C ASP A 101 -2.93 -9.08 -2.55
N VAL A 102 -1.59 -9.10 -2.41
CA VAL A 102 -0.74 -7.98 -2.83
C VAL A 102 -0.51 -8.02 -4.34
N VAL A 103 -0.71 -6.87 -5.00
CA VAL A 103 -0.41 -6.70 -6.43
C VAL A 103 0.46 -5.49 -6.64
N PHE A 104 1.55 -5.65 -7.40
CA PHE A 104 2.41 -4.55 -7.79
C PHE A 104 1.87 -3.88 -9.05
N ILE A 105 1.77 -2.55 -9.02
CA ILE A 105 1.26 -1.73 -10.11
C ILE A 105 2.44 -1.11 -10.86
N PRO A 106 2.69 -1.49 -12.13
CA PRO A 106 3.78 -0.93 -12.92
C PRO A 106 3.61 0.58 -13.14
N PRO A 107 4.72 1.32 -13.32
CA PRO A 107 4.66 2.73 -13.68
C PRO A 107 3.82 2.99 -14.94
N GLY A 108 2.85 3.90 -14.85
CA GLY A 108 2.02 4.28 -16.00
C GLY A 108 0.85 3.35 -16.27
N PHE A 109 0.69 2.31 -15.47
CA PHE A 109 -0.46 1.43 -15.57
C PHE A 109 -1.70 2.14 -14.99
N ASP A 110 -2.74 2.30 -15.82
CA ASP A 110 -4.01 2.87 -15.36
C ASP A 110 -4.85 1.79 -14.69
N VAL A 111 -4.93 1.83 -13.36
CA VAL A 111 -5.75 0.93 -12.59
C VAL A 111 -7.19 1.43 -12.61
N SER A 112 -8.01 0.84 -13.47
CA SER A 112 -9.45 1.09 -13.49
C SER A 112 -10.13 0.40 -12.32
N THR A 113 -10.73 1.17 -11.42
CA THR A 113 -11.80 0.70 -10.53
C THR A 113 -13.11 0.82 -11.28
N ASP A 114 -13.44 -0.17 -12.12
CA ASP A 114 -14.71 -0.19 -12.82
C ASP A 114 -15.83 -0.59 -11.84
N PRO A 115 -16.77 0.31 -11.50
CA PRO A 115 -17.91 -0.04 -10.64
C PRO A 115 -18.95 -0.91 -11.37
N ALA A 116 -18.81 -1.18 -12.68
CA ALA A 116 -19.79 -1.94 -13.47
C ALA A 116 -19.80 -3.46 -13.22
N GLN A 117 -19.03 -3.97 -12.24
CA GLN A 117 -19.09 -5.36 -11.78
C GLN A 117 -19.64 -5.51 -10.36
N LEU A 118 -20.58 -4.64 -9.97
CA LEU A 118 -21.44 -4.80 -8.79
C LEU A 118 -22.57 -5.79 -9.04
#